data_AF-A0A429EB72-F1
#
_entry.id   AF-A0A429EB72-F1
#
_cell.length_a   1.000
_cell.length_b   1.000
_cell.length_c   1.000
_cell.angle_alpha   90.00
_cell.angle_beta   90.00
_cell.angle_gamma   90.00
#
_symmetry.space_group_name_H-M   'P 1'
#
loop_
_entity.id
_entity.type
_entity.pdbx_description
1 polymer ?
#
loop_
_entity_poly.entity_id
_entity_poly.type
_entity_poly.pdbx_seq_one_letter_code
_entity_poly.pdbx_strand_id
1 'polypeptide(L)'
;MPVLLTTTWAGAQIGMRANYCVDACRTLGYALGELGILTELRAAEVIIRDENTGGMVECAPLSPRWNGKELDGHCILTLPDQGRYIDATLEQFPGMAELRGGPAVGRCGGMLDPRTGKFSAGHSVVRIPEGGNIALKRGPLMVLYTLSSDADTSAIVAHPNVQQGEPLFRRAAMNLISIVLGYVRETSYLPVALRDTPFPRLHALMDAIGDAPISRTDGGDALFTIDGRAMRLDEIALPAGTAPAVAPA
;
A
#
# COMPACT_ATOMS: atom_id res chain seq x y z
N MET A 1 9.20 -6.93 0.53
CA MET A 1 7.75 -7.17 0.68
C MET A 1 6.86 -6.04 0.20
N PRO A 2 7.01 -4.77 0.64
CA PRO A 2 6.08 -3.71 0.25
C PRO A 2 5.93 -3.53 -1.27
N VAL A 3 7.06 -3.54 -2.01
CA VAL A 3 7.05 -3.45 -3.48
C VAL A 3 6.29 -4.63 -4.11
N LEU A 4 6.57 -5.87 -3.69
CA LEU A 4 5.95 -7.07 -4.27
C LEU A 4 4.43 -7.08 -4.03
N LEU A 5 3.98 -6.80 -2.80
CA LEU A 5 2.55 -6.69 -2.48
C LEU A 5 1.86 -5.60 -3.31
N THR A 6 2.48 -4.43 -3.43
CA THR A 6 1.89 -3.31 -4.16
C THR A 6 1.80 -3.61 -5.65
N THR A 7 2.84 -4.16 -6.25
CA THR A 7 2.84 -4.53 -7.68
C THR A 7 1.86 -5.66 -7.98
N THR A 8 1.75 -6.66 -7.10
CA THR A 8 0.75 -7.74 -7.25
C THR A 8 -0.67 -7.20 -7.13
N TRP A 9 -0.93 -6.28 -6.19
CA TRP A 9 -2.24 -5.63 -6.07
C TRP A 9 -2.58 -4.85 -7.34
N ALA A 10 -1.68 -3.97 -7.80
CA ALA A 10 -1.92 -3.16 -8.99
C ALA A 10 -2.15 -4.02 -10.25
N GLY A 11 -1.37 -5.10 -10.42
CA GLY A 11 -1.56 -6.06 -11.51
C GLY A 11 -2.91 -6.77 -11.47
N ALA A 12 -3.45 -7.04 -10.27
CA ALA A 12 -4.76 -7.68 -10.09
C ALA A 12 -5.94 -6.73 -10.35
N GLN A 13 -5.71 -5.43 -10.57
CA GLN A 13 -6.76 -4.40 -10.69
C GLN A 13 -6.74 -3.68 -12.05
N ILE A 14 -5.95 -4.17 -13.02
CA ILE A 14 -5.87 -3.59 -14.37
C ILE A 14 -7.27 -3.51 -14.99
N GLY A 15 -7.68 -2.29 -15.38
CA GLY A 15 -8.93 -2.04 -16.12
C GLY A 15 -10.12 -1.53 -15.28
N MET A 16 -9.97 -1.28 -13.98
CA MET A 16 -11.05 -0.77 -13.11
C MET A 16 -10.97 0.75 -12.87
N ARG A 17 -12.12 1.44 -12.67
CA ARG A 17 -12.26 2.93 -12.56
C ARG A 17 -12.54 3.43 -11.12
N ALA A 18 -11.96 4.60 -10.76
CA ALA A 18 -12.19 5.57 -9.66
C ALA A 18 -12.62 5.08 -8.23
N ASN A 19 -12.04 5.70 -7.17
CA ASN A 19 -12.13 5.38 -5.72
C ASN A 19 -11.23 4.26 -5.19
N TYR A 20 -10.30 3.75 -5.99
CA TYR A 20 -9.43 2.65 -5.59
C TYR A 20 -8.35 3.03 -4.59
N CYS A 21 -7.99 4.30 -4.41
CA CYS A 21 -6.90 4.67 -3.51
C CYS A 21 -7.20 4.27 -2.06
N VAL A 22 -8.46 4.40 -1.61
CA VAL A 22 -8.88 3.96 -0.27
C VAL A 22 -8.85 2.45 -0.16
N ASP A 23 -9.48 1.74 -1.10
CA ASP A 23 -9.54 0.28 -1.13
C ASP A 23 -8.14 -0.34 -1.19
N ALA A 24 -7.24 0.24 -1.99
CA ALA A 24 -5.84 -0.13 -2.10
C ALA A 24 -5.12 0.06 -0.78
N CYS A 25 -5.25 1.24 -0.16
CA CYS A 25 -4.62 1.54 1.13
C CYS A 25 -5.14 0.60 2.22
N ARG A 26 -6.45 0.33 2.30
CA ARG A 26 -7.01 -0.59 3.30
C ARG A 26 -6.60 -2.04 3.04
N THR A 27 -6.65 -2.52 1.80
CA THR A 27 -6.23 -3.88 1.42
C THR A 27 -4.75 -4.10 1.68
N LEU A 28 -3.89 -3.18 1.23
CA LEU A 28 -2.44 -3.25 1.46
C LEU A 28 -2.11 -3.07 2.94
N GLY A 29 -2.84 -2.21 3.65
CA GLY A 29 -2.68 -2.01 5.09
C GLY A 29 -2.93 -3.30 5.87
N TYR A 30 -4.02 -4.00 5.60
CA TYR A 30 -4.26 -5.32 6.20
C TYR A 30 -3.22 -6.37 5.78
N ALA A 31 -2.80 -6.39 4.50
CA ALA A 31 -1.83 -7.38 4.02
C ALA A 31 -0.43 -7.17 4.62
N LEU A 32 0.00 -5.92 4.77
CA LEU A 32 1.24 -5.55 5.46
C LEU A 32 1.12 -5.76 6.98
N GLY A 33 -0.07 -5.54 7.52
CA GLY A 33 -0.43 -5.85 8.90
C GLY A 33 -0.19 -7.31 9.27
N GLU A 34 -0.47 -8.24 8.37
CA GLU A 34 -0.13 -9.67 8.56
C GLU A 34 1.38 -9.93 8.67
N LEU A 35 2.20 -9.04 8.14
CA LEU A 35 3.66 -9.12 8.28
C LEU A 35 4.17 -8.45 9.57
N GLY A 36 3.27 -7.88 10.36
CA GLY A 36 3.61 -7.07 11.54
C GLY A 36 4.05 -5.65 11.21
N ILE A 37 3.74 -5.14 10.01
CA ILE A 37 4.12 -3.79 9.58
C ILE A 37 3.00 -2.83 9.92
N LEU A 38 3.31 -1.79 10.70
CA LEU A 38 2.40 -0.68 10.94
C LEU A 38 2.22 0.13 9.65
N THR A 39 0.96 0.39 9.31
CA THR A 39 0.57 1.19 8.16
C THR A 39 -0.48 2.21 8.55
N GLU A 40 -0.44 3.37 7.91
CA GLU A 40 -1.40 4.45 8.13
C GLU A 40 -1.87 4.98 6.77
N LEU A 41 -3.18 5.04 6.56
CA LEU A 41 -3.75 5.73 5.40
C LEU A 41 -3.59 7.24 5.62
N ARG A 42 -3.11 7.98 4.62
CA ARG A 42 -3.00 9.44 4.68
C ARG A 42 -3.62 10.09 3.45
N ALA A 43 -4.53 11.03 3.69
CA ALA A 43 -5.04 11.92 2.65
C ALA A 43 -3.91 12.78 2.08
N ALA A 44 -3.91 12.98 0.76
CA ALA A 44 -2.89 13.76 0.08
C ALA A 44 -3.46 14.55 -1.09
N GLU A 45 -3.05 15.82 -1.19
CA GLU A 45 -3.05 16.55 -2.45
C GLU A 45 -2.11 15.85 -3.43
N VAL A 46 -2.47 15.85 -4.72
CA VAL A 46 -1.57 15.40 -5.77
C VAL A 46 -1.51 16.44 -6.87
N ILE A 47 -0.31 16.91 -7.16
CA ILE A 47 -0.01 17.77 -8.31
C ILE A 47 1.01 17.06 -9.19
N ILE A 48 0.74 16.99 -10.49
CA ILE A 48 1.70 16.51 -11.48
C ILE A 48 2.26 17.71 -12.22
N ARG A 49 3.59 17.84 -12.19
CA ARG A 49 4.34 18.83 -12.96
C ARG A 49 5.08 18.14 -14.10
N ASP A 50 4.92 18.65 -15.32
CA ASP A 50 5.76 18.28 -16.45
C ASP A 50 7.02 19.15 -16.43
N GLU A 51 8.19 18.54 -16.28
CA GLU A 51 9.48 19.24 -16.24
C GLU A 51 9.89 19.81 -17.60
N ASN A 52 9.39 19.28 -18.71
CA ASN A 52 9.73 19.76 -20.05
C ASN A 52 8.98 21.04 -20.39
N THR A 53 7.69 21.09 -20.06
CA THR A 53 6.81 22.23 -20.38
C THR A 53 6.67 23.21 -19.23
N GLY A 54 6.98 22.78 -18.00
CA GLY A 54 6.69 23.51 -16.77
C GLY A 54 5.21 23.49 -16.37
N GLY A 55 4.34 22.83 -17.14
CA GLY A 55 2.92 22.73 -16.86
C GLY A 55 2.64 21.98 -15.55
N MET A 56 1.56 22.36 -14.86
CA MET A 56 1.11 21.74 -13.62
C MET A 56 -0.37 21.38 -13.73
N VAL A 57 -0.73 20.19 -13.26
CA VAL A 57 -2.11 19.71 -13.17
C VAL A 57 -2.38 19.25 -11.75
N GLU A 58 -3.35 19.89 -11.10
CA GLU A 58 -3.91 19.39 -9.83
C GLU A 58 -4.78 18.17 -10.13
N CYS A 59 -4.41 17.04 -9.54
CA CYS A 59 -5.04 15.74 -9.76
C CYS A 59 -5.92 15.31 -8.58
N ALA A 60 -5.60 15.79 -7.38
CA ALA A 60 -6.42 15.59 -6.18
C ALA A 60 -6.25 16.79 -5.23
N PRO A 61 -7.34 17.30 -4.65
CA PRO A 61 -7.30 18.47 -3.77
C PRO A 61 -6.68 18.17 -2.41
N LEU A 62 -6.13 19.21 -1.76
CA LEU A 62 -5.60 19.11 -0.40
C LEU A 62 -6.65 18.75 0.64
N SER A 63 -7.90 19.20 0.48
CA SER A 63 -9.01 18.85 1.38
C SER A 63 -9.99 17.91 0.67
N PRO A 64 -9.81 16.59 0.84
CA PRO A 64 -10.65 15.60 0.17
C PRO A 64 -12.07 15.59 0.73
N ARG A 65 -13.04 15.17 -0.08
CA ARG A 65 -14.45 15.10 0.33
C ARG A 65 -15.16 13.91 -0.31
N TRP A 66 -16.11 13.35 0.43
CA TRP A 66 -17.01 12.34 -0.12
C TRP A 66 -18.20 12.98 -0.82
N ASN A 67 -18.54 12.47 -2.00
CA ASN A 67 -19.78 12.71 -2.70
C ASN A 67 -20.53 11.38 -2.87
N GLY A 68 -21.38 11.05 -1.89
CA GLY A 68 -22.04 9.74 -1.83
C GLY A 68 -21.04 8.62 -1.60
N LYS A 69 -20.74 7.82 -2.64
CA LYS A 69 -19.74 6.75 -2.56
C LYS A 69 -18.39 7.08 -3.19
N GLU A 70 -18.27 8.27 -3.76
CA GLU A 70 -17.08 8.68 -4.48
C GLU A 70 -16.27 9.64 -3.64
N LEU A 71 -14.95 9.44 -3.59
CA LEU A 71 -14.01 10.33 -2.95
C LEU A 71 -13.45 11.29 -4.01
N ASP A 72 -13.74 12.57 -3.85
CA ASP A 72 -13.03 13.65 -4.54
C ASP A 72 -11.78 13.96 -3.71
N GLY A 73 -10.68 13.29 -4.05
CA GLY A 73 -9.47 13.27 -3.22
C GLY A 73 -8.54 12.12 -3.57
N HIS A 74 -7.43 12.03 -2.84
CA HIS A 74 -6.49 10.92 -2.94
C HIS A 74 -5.94 10.55 -1.57
N CYS A 75 -5.53 9.30 -1.44
CA CYS A 75 -4.81 8.85 -0.27
C CYS A 75 -3.67 7.91 -0.64
N ILE A 76 -2.62 7.94 0.17
CA ILE A 76 -1.47 7.05 0.10
C ILE A 76 -1.36 6.26 1.40
N LEU A 77 -0.62 5.16 1.38
CA LEU A 77 -0.33 4.38 2.57
C LEU A 77 1.08 4.71 3.06
N THR A 78 1.22 5.24 4.27
CA THR A 78 2.51 5.45 4.91
C THR A 78 2.88 4.25 5.78
N LEU A 79 4.18 4.00 5.91
CA LEU A 79 4.79 2.96 6.74
C LEU A 79 5.67 3.67 7.77
N PRO A 80 5.09 4.15 8.88
CA PRO A 80 5.77 5.05 9.82
C PRO A 80 7.14 4.54 10.28
N ASP A 81 7.19 3.31 10.78
CA ASP A 81 8.41 2.69 11.31
C ASP A 81 9.52 2.50 10.26
N GLN A 82 9.16 2.53 8.98
CA GLN A 82 10.09 2.36 7.87
C GLN A 82 10.46 3.68 7.18
N GLY A 83 9.81 4.79 7.55
CA GLY A 83 9.95 6.08 6.86
C GLY A 83 9.66 5.95 5.36
N ARG A 84 8.59 5.21 5.00
CA ARG A 84 8.21 4.93 3.60
C ARG A 84 6.76 5.28 3.32
N TYR A 85 6.45 5.42 2.03
CA TYR A 85 5.08 5.53 1.54
C TYR A 85 4.86 4.62 0.33
N ILE A 86 3.59 4.32 0.08
CA ILE A 86 3.09 3.55 -1.05
C ILE A 86 1.92 4.32 -1.68
N ASP A 87 1.99 4.55 -2.98
CA ASP A 87 0.83 4.91 -3.80
C ASP A 87 0.61 3.80 -4.84
N ALA A 88 -0.35 2.93 -4.54
CA ALA A 88 -0.73 1.81 -5.40
C ALA A 88 -1.52 2.22 -6.65
N THR A 89 -2.00 3.47 -6.66
CA THR A 89 -3.01 3.97 -7.61
C THR A 89 -2.52 5.18 -8.39
N LEU A 90 -1.23 5.51 -8.31
CA LEU A 90 -0.61 6.64 -9.00
C LEU A 90 -0.90 6.68 -10.51
N GLU A 91 -0.98 5.52 -11.15
CA GLU A 91 -1.26 5.41 -12.59
C GLU A 91 -2.70 5.79 -12.97
N GLN A 92 -3.58 6.09 -12.01
CA GLN A 92 -4.91 6.63 -12.30
C GLN A 92 -4.86 8.07 -12.83
N PHE A 93 -3.77 8.80 -12.58
CA PHE A 93 -3.63 10.19 -12.96
C PHE A 93 -3.12 10.35 -14.40
N PRO A 94 -3.54 11.43 -15.10
CA PRO A 94 -3.16 11.65 -16.50
C PRO A 94 -1.65 11.63 -16.73
N GLY A 95 -1.20 10.98 -17.80
CA GLY A 95 0.22 10.91 -18.15
C GLY A 95 1.03 9.85 -17.37
N MET A 96 0.51 9.33 -16.26
CA MET A 96 1.25 8.40 -15.40
C MET A 96 1.20 6.95 -15.90
N ALA A 97 0.04 6.51 -16.39
CA ALA A 97 -0.12 5.17 -16.94
C ALA A 97 0.74 4.93 -18.20
N GLU A 98 0.92 5.96 -19.02
CA GLU A 98 1.73 5.90 -20.25
C GLU A 98 3.20 5.65 -19.96
N LEU A 99 3.69 6.06 -18.79
CA LEU A 99 5.06 5.83 -18.34
C LEU A 99 5.31 4.39 -17.86
N ARG A 100 4.24 3.61 -17.61
CA ARG A 100 4.29 2.20 -17.19
C ARG A 100 5.25 1.92 -16.04
N GLY A 101 5.35 2.85 -15.09
CA GLY A 101 6.26 2.73 -13.95
C GLY A 101 5.66 1.94 -12.78
N GLY A 102 4.39 1.57 -12.85
CA GLY A 102 3.65 0.85 -11.82
C GLY A 102 3.40 1.69 -10.56
N PRO A 103 3.09 1.05 -9.42
CA PRO A 103 2.94 1.73 -8.14
C PRO A 103 4.17 2.53 -7.70
N ALA A 104 3.97 3.58 -6.92
CA ALA A 104 5.05 4.28 -6.25
C ALA A 104 5.32 3.68 -4.87
N VAL A 105 6.60 3.41 -4.60
CA VAL A 105 7.08 3.08 -3.26
C VAL A 105 8.33 3.91 -3.01
N GLY A 106 8.28 4.83 -2.05
CA GLY A 106 9.35 5.79 -1.82
C GLY A 106 9.71 5.95 -0.34
N ARG A 107 10.76 6.74 -0.09
CA ARG A 107 11.16 7.15 1.27
C ARG A 107 10.55 8.50 1.61
N CYS A 108 10.19 8.67 2.88
CA CYS A 108 9.64 9.89 3.47
C CYS A 108 10.73 10.90 3.89
N GLY A 109 11.86 10.93 3.20
CA GLY A 109 13.14 11.50 3.68
C GLY A 109 13.57 12.83 3.08
N GLY A 110 12.65 13.60 2.49
CA GLY A 110 12.98 14.92 1.97
C GLY A 110 11.73 15.76 1.78
N MET A 111 11.74 16.97 2.34
CA MET A 111 10.68 17.94 2.10
C MET A 111 11.05 18.70 0.83
N LEU A 112 10.28 18.46 -0.23
CA LEU A 112 10.30 19.30 -1.43
C LEU A 112 9.23 20.38 -1.26
N ASP A 113 9.58 21.64 -1.42
CA ASP A 113 8.55 22.67 -1.60
C ASP A 113 7.95 22.50 -3.01
N PRO A 114 6.65 22.16 -3.13
CA PRO A 114 6.03 21.88 -4.42
C PRO A 114 5.93 23.12 -5.33
N ARG A 115 5.94 24.33 -4.74
CA ARG A 115 5.83 25.59 -5.48
C ARG A 115 7.18 26.09 -5.96
N THR A 116 8.25 25.82 -5.20
CA THR A 116 9.59 26.31 -5.54
C THR A 116 10.54 25.23 -6.07
N GLY A 117 10.18 23.95 -5.93
CA GLY A 117 11.03 22.82 -6.29
C GLY A 117 12.28 22.68 -5.40
N LYS A 118 12.36 23.39 -4.26
CA LYS A 118 13.51 23.31 -3.36
C LYS A 118 13.43 22.07 -2.48
N PHE A 119 14.48 21.26 -2.52
CA PHE A 119 14.62 20.05 -1.71
C PHE A 119 15.36 20.36 -0.41
N SER A 120 14.80 19.91 0.70
CA SER A 120 15.48 19.86 2.00
C SER A 120 15.57 18.41 2.46
N ALA A 121 16.79 17.91 2.62
CA ALA A 121 17.02 16.58 3.17
C ALA A 121 16.62 16.60 4.65
N GLY A 122 15.51 15.96 4.97
CA GLY A 122 15.07 15.77 6.35
C GLY A 122 15.73 14.52 6.94
N HIS A 123 15.93 14.52 8.26
CA HIS A 123 16.16 13.26 8.98
C HIS A 123 14.95 12.34 8.76
N SER A 124 15.16 11.02 8.79
CA SER A 124 14.07 10.04 8.67
C SER A 124 12.95 10.38 9.65
N VAL A 125 11.83 10.90 9.15
CA VAL A 125 10.70 11.27 9.99
C VAL A 125 9.87 10.01 10.21
N VAL A 126 9.66 9.66 11.48
CA VAL A 126 8.87 8.47 11.90
C VAL A 126 7.44 8.56 11.36
N ARG A 127 6.88 9.76 11.23
CA ARG A 127 5.59 10.01 10.58
C ARG A 127 5.66 11.35 9.87
N ILE A 128 5.27 11.40 8.59
CA ILE A 128 5.23 12.68 7.87
C ILE A 128 4.10 13.54 8.50
N PRO A 129 4.38 14.78 8.93
CA PRO A 129 3.35 15.65 9.51
C PRO A 129 2.33 16.10 8.45
N GLU A 130 1.21 16.66 8.89
CA GLU A 130 0.32 17.43 8.01
C GLU A 130 1.09 18.55 7.28
N GLY A 131 0.72 18.82 6.03
CA GLY A 131 1.44 19.74 5.15
C GLY A 131 2.83 19.25 4.73
N GLY A 132 3.25 18.07 5.18
CA GLY A 132 4.49 17.43 4.74
C GLY A 132 4.43 17.09 3.26
N ASN A 133 5.55 17.30 2.57
CA ASN A 133 5.61 17.18 1.12
C ASN A 133 6.46 15.98 0.71
N ILE A 134 6.00 15.25 -0.30
CA ILE A 134 6.72 14.13 -0.92
C ILE A 134 6.85 14.43 -2.41
N ALA A 135 8.01 14.15 -2.98
CA ALA A 135 8.22 14.27 -4.41
C ALA A 135 8.66 12.94 -5.02
N LEU A 136 8.15 12.66 -6.21
CA LEU A 136 8.52 11.50 -7.00
C LEU A 136 8.74 11.90 -8.45
N LYS A 137 9.94 11.66 -8.97
CA LYS A 137 10.24 11.83 -10.40
C LYS A 137 9.96 10.53 -11.16
N ARG A 138 9.24 10.65 -12.27
CA ARG A 138 8.85 9.58 -13.20
C ARG A 138 9.04 10.06 -14.62
N GLY A 139 10.18 9.75 -15.22
CA GLY A 139 10.54 10.28 -16.54
C GLY A 139 10.54 11.81 -16.53
N PRO A 140 9.78 12.48 -17.41
CA PRO A 140 9.65 13.94 -17.43
C PRO A 140 8.63 14.49 -16.42
N LEU A 141 7.88 13.63 -15.73
CA LEU A 141 6.85 14.05 -14.79
C LEU A 141 7.39 14.03 -13.36
N MET A 142 7.07 15.06 -12.60
CA MET A 142 7.29 15.15 -11.16
C MET A 142 5.94 15.15 -10.47
N VAL A 143 5.71 14.13 -9.63
CA VAL A 143 4.54 14.04 -8.76
C VAL A 143 4.89 14.68 -7.44
N LEU A 144 4.02 15.57 -7.00
CA LEU A 144 4.12 16.33 -5.77
C LEU A 144 2.92 15.93 -4.90
N TYR A 145 3.21 15.41 -3.72
CA TYR A 145 2.20 15.13 -2.71
C TYR A 145 2.33 16.13 -1.58
N THR A 146 1.20 16.66 -1.12
CA THR A 146 1.09 17.41 0.13
C THR A 146 0.15 16.65 1.04
N LEU A 147 0.60 16.20 2.22
CA LEU A 147 -0.30 15.50 3.14
C LEU A 147 -1.36 16.44 3.71
N SER A 148 -2.61 16.04 3.60
CA SER A 148 -3.75 16.74 4.18
C SER A 148 -3.72 16.68 5.72
N SER A 149 -4.67 17.36 6.35
CA SER A 149 -4.82 17.30 7.80
C SER A 149 -5.16 15.89 8.29
N ASP A 150 -4.85 15.62 9.56
CA ASP A 150 -5.24 14.36 10.21
C ASP A 150 -6.78 14.26 10.34
N ALA A 151 -7.48 15.39 10.40
CA ALA A 151 -8.95 15.44 10.39
C ALA A 151 -9.52 14.97 9.05
N ASP A 152 -8.94 15.41 7.93
CA ASP A 152 -9.35 14.97 6.59
C ASP A 152 -9.12 13.46 6.39
N THR A 153 -7.95 12.98 6.84
CA THR A 153 -7.64 11.54 6.84
C THR A 153 -8.66 10.75 7.67
N SER A 154 -8.98 11.24 8.87
CA SER A 154 -9.98 10.63 9.75
C SER A 154 -11.36 10.60 9.10
N ALA A 155 -11.75 11.66 8.39
CA ALA A 155 -13.01 11.72 7.65
C ALA A 155 -13.08 10.71 6.50
N ILE A 156 -11.96 10.42 5.83
CA ILE A 156 -11.88 9.33 4.84
C ILE A 156 -12.14 7.98 5.51
N VAL A 157 -11.39 7.66 6.57
CA VAL A 157 -11.45 6.35 7.23
C VAL A 157 -12.80 6.12 7.89
N ALA A 158 -13.38 7.15 8.51
CA ALA A 158 -14.66 7.06 9.22
C ALA A 158 -15.88 6.96 8.29
N HIS A 159 -15.71 7.09 6.97
CA HIS A 159 -16.82 7.09 6.04
C HIS A 159 -17.56 5.72 6.02
N PRO A 160 -18.91 5.68 6.03
CA PRO A 160 -19.65 4.43 6.14
C PRO A 160 -19.31 3.37 5.09
N ASN A 161 -19.00 3.76 3.85
CA ASN A 161 -18.60 2.78 2.83
C ASN A 161 -17.28 2.10 3.14
N VAL A 162 -16.33 2.82 3.76
CA VAL A 162 -15.03 2.27 4.14
C VAL A 162 -15.22 1.29 5.31
N GLN A 163 -16.03 1.66 6.29
CA GLN A 163 -16.36 0.82 7.45
C GLN A 163 -17.10 -0.46 7.02
N GLN A 164 -18.12 -0.33 6.16
CA GLN A 164 -18.87 -1.48 5.65
C GLN A 164 -18.03 -2.38 4.73
N GLY A 165 -17.04 -1.83 4.04
CA GLY A 165 -16.11 -2.56 3.17
C GLY A 165 -15.04 -3.35 3.93
N GLU A 166 -14.88 -3.15 5.25
CA GLU A 166 -13.80 -3.75 6.03
C GLU A 166 -13.65 -5.27 5.87
N PRO A 167 -14.72 -6.09 5.93
CA PRO A 167 -14.58 -7.54 5.74
C PRO A 167 -14.03 -7.91 4.36
N LEU A 168 -14.39 -7.13 3.32
CA LEU A 168 -13.89 -7.33 1.96
C LEU A 168 -12.41 -6.96 1.86
N PHE A 169 -11.98 -5.84 2.45
CA PHE A 169 -10.57 -5.44 2.48
C PHE A 169 -9.71 -6.48 3.20
N ARG A 170 -10.17 -7.02 4.33
CA ARG A 170 -9.46 -8.08 5.06
C ARG A 170 -9.34 -9.35 4.23
N ARG A 171 -10.44 -9.79 3.60
CA ARG A 171 -10.43 -10.97 2.72
C ARG A 171 -9.50 -10.78 1.51
N ALA A 172 -9.59 -9.63 0.84
CA ALA A 172 -8.73 -9.28 -0.29
C ALA A 172 -7.25 -9.23 0.14
N ALA A 173 -6.97 -8.70 1.33
CA ALA A 173 -5.64 -8.67 1.90
C ALA A 173 -5.08 -10.07 2.11
N MET A 174 -5.85 -10.98 2.73
CA MET A 174 -5.43 -12.38 2.94
C MET A 174 -5.10 -13.06 1.62
N ASN A 175 -5.94 -12.88 0.60
CA ASN A 175 -5.69 -13.44 -0.72
C ASN A 175 -4.42 -12.86 -1.34
N LEU A 176 -4.25 -11.54 -1.29
CA LEU A 176 -3.06 -10.86 -1.81
C LEU A 176 -1.78 -11.37 -1.15
N ILE A 177 -1.71 -11.41 0.19
CA ILE A 177 -0.50 -11.87 0.87
C ILE A 177 -0.25 -13.36 0.65
N SER A 178 -1.29 -14.19 0.60
CA SER A 178 -1.16 -15.63 0.32
C SER A 178 -0.54 -15.87 -1.06
N ILE A 179 -1.02 -15.15 -2.08
CA ILE A 179 -0.48 -15.21 -3.45
C ILE A 179 0.99 -14.78 -3.45
N VAL A 180 1.32 -13.68 -2.78
CA VAL A 180 2.70 -13.18 -2.72
C VAL A 180 3.62 -14.16 -2.00
N LEU A 181 3.20 -14.76 -0.89
CA LEU A 181 3.99 -15.78 -0.19
C LEU A 181 4.15 -17.06 -1.03
N GLY A 182 3.13 -17.44 -1.80
CA GLY A 182 3.23 -18.49 -2.81
C GLY A 182 4.33 -18.19 -3.84
N TYR A 183 4.29 -17.01 -4.45
CA TYR A 183 5.31 -16.59 -5.43
C TYR A 183 6.72 -16.50 -4.85
N VAL A 184 6.87 -15.97 -3.64
CA VAL A 184 8.17 -15.89 -2.97
C VAL A 184 8.85 -17.26 -2.94
N ARG A 185 8.09 -18.32 -2.65
CA ARG A 185 8.59 -19.69 -2.53
C ARG A 185 8.96 -20.34 -3.86
N GLU A 186 8.36 -19.90 -4.97
CA GLU A 186 8.73 -20.36 -6.31
C GLU A 186 10.10 -19.84 -6.75
N THR A 187 10.71 -18.93 -6.00
CA THR A 187 12.04 -18.38 -6.25
C THR A 187 13.07 -18.91 -5.26
N SER A 188 14.31 -19.09 -5.72
CA SER A 188 15.41 -19.52 -4.85
C SER A 188 15.99 -18.41 -3.97
N TYR A 189 15.88 -17.14 -4.38
CA TYR A 189 16.51 -16.01 -3.70
C TYR A 189 15.60 -15.28 -2.71
N LEU A 190 14.30 -15.09 -3.03
CA LEU A 190 13.42 -14.28 -2.18
C LEU A 190 13.24 -14.86 -0.77
N PRO A 191 13.09 -16.17 -0.56
CA PRO A 191 12.95 -16.70 0.79
C PRO A 191 14.15 -16.34 1.67
N VAL A 192 15.37 -16.44 1.13
CA VAL A 192 16.61 -16.08 1.85
C VAL A 192 16.63 -14.59 2.17
N ALA A 193 16.39 -13.74 1.17
CA ALA A 193 16.41 -12.29 1.35
C ALA A 193 15.35 -11.79 2.36
N LEU A 194 14.19 -12.47 2.44
CA LEU A 194 13.14 -12.11 3.39
C LEU A 194 13.44 -12.55 4.82
N ARG A 195 14.21 -13.63 5.01
CA ARG A 195 14.68 -14.03 6.35
C ARG A 195 15.60 -13.00 6.98
N ASP A 196 16.31 -12.21 6.18
CA ASP A 196 17.17 -11.13 6.67
C ASP A 196 16.41 -9.84 7.04
N THR A 197 15.09 -9.80 6.87
CA THR A 197 14.26 -8.63 7.20
C THR A 197 13.85 -8.62 8.69
N PRO A 198 13.63 -7.44 9.30
CA PRO A 198 13.26 -7.33 10.71
C PRO A 198 11.76 -7.57 10.95
N PHE A 199 11.18 -8.61 10.33
CA PHE A 199 9.75 -8.92 10.40
C PHE A 199 9.53 -10.34 10.95
N PRO A 200 9.55 -10.52 12.28
CA PRO A 200 9.48 -11.86 12.89
C PRO A 200 8.17 -12.59 12.56
N ARG A 201 7.05 -11.86 12.39
CA ARG A 201 5.78 -12.45 11.99
C ARG A 201 5.81 -12.98 10.55
N LEU A 202 6.48 -12.28 9.62
CA LEU A 202 6.73 -12.79 8.27
C LEU A 202 7.51 -14.11 8.32
N HIS A 203 8.55 -14.19 9.15
CA HIS A 203 9.35 -15.41 9.30
C HIS A 203 8.49 -16.57 9.83
N ALA A 204 7.70 -16.32 10.87
CA ALA A 204 6.77 -17.29 11.43
C ALA A 204 5.73 -17.78 10.40
N LEU A 205 5.20 -16.89 9.56
CA LEU A 205 4.29 -17.26 8.46
C LEU A 205 5.00 -18.13 7.43
N MET A 206 6.22 -17.77 7.04
CA MET A 206 7.02 -18.57 6.10
C MET A 206 7.34 -19.95 6.67
N ASP A 207 7.63 -20.06 7.97
CA ASP A 207 7.85 -21.33 8.67
C ASP A 207 6.58 -22.19 8.72
N ALA A 208 5.45 -21.58 9.08
CA ALA A 208 4.18 -22.29 9.22
C ALA A 208 3.63 -22.80 7.88
N ILE A 209 3.83 -22.05 6.80
CA ILE A 209 3.42 -22.46 5.45
C ILE A 209 4.38 -23.49 4.86
N GLY A 210 5.70 -23.33 5.10
CA GLY A 210 6.73 -24.18 4.51
C GLY A 210 6.56 -24.33 2.99
N ASP A 211 6.53 -25.58 2.52
CA ASP A 211 6.34 -25.92 1.10
C ASP A 211 4.89 -26.27 0.73
N ALA A 212 3.90 -25.96 1.59
CA ALA A 212 2.49 -26.27 1.37
C ALA A 212 1.98 -25.72 0.03
N PRO A 213 1.37 -26.52 -0.86
CA PRO A 213 0.89 -26.02 -2.15
C PRO A 213 -0.25 -25.02 -1.96
N ILE A 214 -0.33 -24.03 -2.86
CA ILE A 214 -1.40 -23.03 -2.88
C ILE A 214 -2.43 -23.37 -3.96
N SER A 215 -3.71 -23.20 -3.66
CA SER A 215 -4.82 -23.37 -4.59
C SER A 215 -5.78 -22.19 -4.48
N ARG A 216 -6.70 -22.06 -5.43
CA ARG A 216 -7.78 -21.06 -5.38
C ARG A 216 -9.14 -21.75 -5.40
N THR A 217 -10.06 -21.26 -4.57
CA THR A 217 -11.47 -21.66 -4.61
C THR A 217 -12.21 -20.96 -5.75
N ASP A 218 -13.39 -21.46 -6.12
CA ASP A 218 -14.29 -20.78 -7.06
C ASP A 218 -14.69 -19.38 -6.58
N GLY A 219 -14.73 -19.18 -5.26
CA GLY A 219 -14.98 -17.87 -4.64
C GLY A 219 -13.77 -16.93 -4.65
N GLY A 220 -12.63 -17.35 -5.20
CA GLY A 220 -11.40 -16.56 -5.36
C GLY A 220 -10.47 -16.58 -4.15
N ASP A 221 -10.75 -17.35 -3.10
CA ASP A 221 -9.89 -17.43 -1.92
C ASP A 221 -8.66 -18.29 -2.18
N ALA A 222 -7.49 -17.78 -1.76
CA ALA A 222 -6.22 -18.48 -1.83
C ALA A 222 -6.02 -19.33 -0.56
N LEU A 223 -5.81 -20.63 -0.75
CA LEU A 223 -5.69 -21.60 0.34
C LEU A 223 -4.38 -22.37 0.24
N PHE A 224 -3.72 -22.56 1.38
CA PHE A 224 -2.57 -23.45 1.53
C PHE A 224 -3.03 -24.84 1.98
N THR A 225 -2.44 -25.90 1.42
CA THR A 225 -2.69 -27.28 1.89
C THR A 225 -1.64 -27.69 2.92
N ILE A 226 -1.99 -27.62 4.21
CA ILE A 226 -1.11 -27.97 5.33
C ILE A 226 -1.70 -29.21 6.01
N ASP A 227 -0.89 -30.26 6.18
CA ASP A 227 -1.31 -31.55 6.77
C ASP A 227 -2.60 -32.12 6.15
N GLY A 228 -2.75 -31.95 4.83
CA GLY A 228 -3.92 -32.41 4.07
C GLY A 228 -5.17 -31.54 4.21
N ARG A 229 -5.09 -30.41 4.92
CA ARG A 229 -6.20 -29.46 5.12
C ARG A 229 -5.96 -28.19 4.31
N ALA A 230 -6.98 -27.75 3.56
CA ALA A 230 -6.96 -26.46 2.89
C ALA A 230 -7.31 -25.35 3.89
N MET A 231 -6.40 -24.38 4.06
CA MET A 231 -6.51 -23.34 5.09
C MET A 231 -6.17 -21.97 4.48
N ARG A 232 -6.91 -20.94 4.87
CA ARG A 232 -6.54 -19.54 4.62
C ARG A 232 -5.36 -19.15 5.51
N LEU A 233 -4.62 -18.12 5.11
CA LEU A 233 -3.46 -17.65 5.87
C LEU A 233 -3.77 -17.33 7.34
N ASP A 234 -4.92 -16.70 7.61
CA ASP A 234 -5.38 -16.32 8.95
C ASP A 234 -5.90 -17.49 9.79
N GLU A 235 -6.06 -18.67 9.18
CA GLU A 235 -6.45 -19.91 9.87
C GLU A 235 -5.23 -20.74 10.28
N ILE A 236 -4.04 -20.44 9.74
CA ILE A 236 -2.81 -21.18 10.01
C ILE A 236 -2.26 -20.80 11.38
N ALA A 237 -2.08 -21.80 12.25
CA ALA A 237 -1.47 -21.60 13.55
C ALA A 237 0.00 -21.21 13.40
N LEU A 238 0.39 -20.11 14.04
CA LEU A 238 1.79 -19.67 14.10
C LEU A 238 2.47 -20.17 15.38
N PRO A 239 3.82 -20.29 15.39
CA PRO A 239 4.57 -20.63 16.59
C PRO A 239 4.20 -19.77 17.80
N ALA A 240 4.19 -20.38 18.99
CA ALA A 240 3.89 -19.68 20.23
C ALA A 240 4.85 -18.49 20.43
N GLY A 241 4.31 -17.34 20.85
CA GLY A 241 5.08 -16.10 21.01
C GLY A 241 5.19 -15.24 19.75
N THR A 242 4.64 -15.69 18.61
CA THR A 242 4.53 -14.84 17.42
C THR A 242 3.59 -13.66 17.71
N ALA A 243 4.06 -12.44 17.45
CA ALA A 243 3.24 -11.23 17.60
C ALA A 243 1.98 -11.30 16.72
N PRO A 244 0.84 -10.73 17.16
CA PRO A 244 -0.38 -10.69 16.36
C PRO A 244 -0.20 -9.84 15.11
N ALA A 245 -1.11 -9.99 14.15
CA ALA A 245 -1.20 -9.07 13.01
C ALA A 245 -1.49 -7.65 13.51
N VAL A 246 -0.96 -6.66 12.80
CA VAL A 246 -1.19 -5.24 13.09
C VAL A 246 -2.36 -4.74 12.25
N ALA A 247 -3.36 -4.11 12.88
CA ALA A 247 -4.43 -3.48 12.12
C ALA A 247 -3.94 -2.15 11.50
N PRO A 248 -4.35 -1.81 10.27
CA PRO A 248 -4.06 -0.52 9.68
C PRO A 248 -4.74 0.59 10.47
N ALA A 249 -3.94 1.61 10.83
CA ALA A 249 -4.40 2.83 11.50
C ALA A 249 -5.35 3.64 10.59
#